data_AF-A0A3D0MUJ7-F1
#
_entry.id   AF-A0A3D0MUJ7-F1
#
_cell.length_a   1.000
_cell.length_b   1.000
_cell.length_c   1.000
_cell.angle_alpha   90.00
_cell.angle_beta   90.00
_cell.angle_gamma   90.00
#
_symmetry.space_group_name_H-M   'P 1'
#
loop_
_entity.id
_entity.type
_entity.pdbx_description
1 polymer ?
#
loop_
_entity_poly.entity_id
_entity_poly.type
_entity_poly.pdbx_seq_one_letter_code
_entity_poly.pdbx_strand_id
1 'polypeptide(L)' 'MRAAEVYGELGQKEKAKELEKEERRLRRLLRGSIKPVKIGRNEPCPCGSGKKYKKCCGAQ' A
#
# COMPACT_ATOMS: atom_id res chain seq x y z
N MET A 1 2.84 -5.60 -12.50
CA MET A 1 2.17 -6.81 -13.00
C MET A 1 1.35 -7.40 -11.87
N ARG A 2 0.05 -7.65 -12.07
CA ARG A 2 -0.76 -8.34 -11.04
C ARG A 2 -0.43 -9.82 -11.07
N ALA A 3 -0.41 -10.46 -9.90
CA ALA A 3 -0.12 -11.89 -9.81
C ALA A 3 -1.08 -12.72 -10.67
N ALA A 4 -2.37 -12.35 -10.71
CA ALA A 4 -3.38 -13.02 -11.53
C ALA A 4 -3.09 -12.95 -13.04
N GLU A 5 -2.54 -11.84 -13.54
CA GLU A 5 -2.19 -11.67 -14.96
C GLU A 5 -1.07 -12.66 -15.34
N VAL A 6 -0.01 -12.73 -14.53
CA VAL A 6 1.11 -13.66 -14.73
C VAL A 6 0.64 -15.11 -14.75
N TYR A 7 -0.22 -15.51 -13.80
CA TYR A 7 -0.74 -16.88 -13.78
C TYR A 7 -1.78 -17.18 -14.88
N GLY A 8 -2.45 -16.14 -15.39
CA GLY A 8 -3.31 -16.24 -16.57
C GLY A 8 -2.50 -16.54 -17.84
N GLU A 9 -1.37 -15.88 -18.02
CA GLU A 9 -0.44 -16.11 -19.14
C GLU A 9 0.20 -17.50 -19.10
N LEU A 10 0.48 -18.02 -17.90
CA LEU A 10 0.99 -19.38 -17.69
C LEU A 10 -0.08 -20.48 -17.85
N GLY A 11 -1.31 -20.13 -18.23
CA GLY A 11 -2.41 -21.09 -18.44
C GLY A 11 -3.05 -21.62 -17.14
N GLN A 12 -2.65 -21.13 -15.98
CA GLN A 12 -3.15 -21.56 -14.66
C GLN A 12 -4.42 -20.79 -14.27
N LYS A 13 -5.49 -20.95 -15.06
CA LYS A 13 -6.73 -20.15 -14.98
C LYS A 13 -7.42 -20.17 -13.60
N GLU A 14 -7.45 -21.32 -12.93
CA GLU A 14 -8.08 -21.43 -11.61
C GLU A 14 -7.30 -20.66 -10.54
N LYS A 15 -5.97 -20.77 -10.56
CA LYS A 15 -5.09 -20.03 -9.67
C LYS A 15 -5.19 -18.51 -9.91
N ALA A 16 -5.31 -18.09 -11.17
CA ALA A 16 -5.53 -16.70 -11.52
C ALA A 16 -6.85 -16.16 -10.93
N LYS A 17 -7.96 -16.89 -11.10
CA LYS A 17 -9.27 -16.51 -10.53
C LYS A 17 -9.24 -16.44 -9.00
N GLU A 18 -8.54 -17.37 -8.35
CA GLU A 18 -8.40 -17.38 -6.90
C GLU A 18 -7.64 -16.14 -6.40
N LEU A 19 -6.53 -15.80 -7.06
CA LEU A 19 -5.75 -14.60 -6.75
C LEU A 19 -6.54 -13.32 -6.99
N GLU A 20 -7.36 -13.23 -8.03
CA GLU A 20 -8.26 -12.07 -8.22
C GLU A 20 -9.29 -11.94 -7.09
N LYS A 21 -9.89 -13.05 -6.64
CA LYS A 21 -10.84 -13.04 -5.52
C LYS A 21 -10.16 -12.61 -4.21
N GLU A 22 -8.96 -13.12 -3.94
CA GLU A 22 -8.19 -12.76 -2.74
C GLU A 22 -7.76 -11.28 -2.81
N GLU A 23 -7.29 -10.78 -3.96
CA GLU A 23 -6.94 -9.37 -4.16
C GLU A 23 -8.17 -8.47 -3.90
N ARG A 24 -9.33 -8.85 -4.44
CA ARG A 24 -10.59 -8.12 -4.21
C ARG A 24 -10.97 -8.10 -2.73
N ARG A 25 -10.77 -9.21 -2.02
CA ARG A 25 -11.01 -9.32 -0.57
C ARG A 25 -10.07 -8.42 0.23
N LEU A 26 -8.76 -8.51 -0.01
CA LEU A 26 -7.75 -7.68 0.66
C LEU A 26 -7.97 -6.19 0.38
N ARG A 27 -8.29 -5.82 -0.86
CA ARG A 27 -8.60 -4.44 -1.22
C ARG A 27 -9.82 -3.91 -0.48
N ARG A 28 -10.84 -4.74 -0.23
CA ARG A 28 -12.00 -4.35 0.59
C ARG A 28 -11.59 -4.11 2.05
N LEU A 29 -10.76 -4.98 2.64
CA LEU A 29 -10.29 -4.85 4.02
C LEU A 29 -9.41 -3.61 4.23
N LEU A 30 -8.47 -3.36 3.30
CA LEU A 30 -7.53 -2.25 3.41
C LEU A 30 -8.20 -0.88 3.18
N ARG A 31 -9.29 -0.80 2.39
CA ARG A 31 -9.98 0.45 2.06
C ARG A 31 -10.41 1.27 3.28
N GLY A 32 -10.77 0.61 4.39
CA GLY A 32 -11.22 1.28 5.62
C GLY A 32 -10.20 1.24 6.78
N SER A 33 -9.15 0.43 6.66
CA SER A 33 -8.28 0.10 7.80
C SER A 33 -7.11 1.07 7.97
N ILE A 34 -6.69 1.77 6.91
CA ILE A 34 -5.53 2.68 6.97
C ILE A 34 -6.04 4.12 7.01
N LYS A 35 -6.07 4.71 8.20
CA LYS A 35 -6.22 6.16 8.35
C LYS A 35 -4.86 6.82 8.09
N PRO A 36 -4.79 7.88 7.27
CA PRO A 36 -3.55 8.62 7.13
C PRO A 36 -3.17 9.17 8.50
N VAL A 37 -1.96 8.84 8.96
CA VAL A 37 -1.41 9.38 10.20
C VAL A 37 -1.23 10.87 9.99
N LYS A 38 -1.98 11.69 10.75
CA LYS A 38 -1.79 13.13 10.77
C LYS A 38 -0.49 13.43 11.52
N ILE A 39 0.59 13.65 10.78
CA ILE A 39 1.87 14.05 11.37
C ILE A 39 1.93 15.57 11.58
N GLY A 40 2.29 15.99 12.78
CA GLY A 40 2.51 17.40 13.09
C GLY A 40 3.78 17.95 12.42
N ARG A 41 3.77 19.20 11.96
CA ARG A 41 4.95 19.85 11.33
C ARG A 41 6.22 19.83 12.20
N ASN A 42 6.09 19.80 13.52
CA ASN A 42 7.22 19.79 14.46
C ASN A 42 7.64 18.39 14.94
N GLU A 43 6.86 17.35 14.64
CA GLU A 43 7.15 15.95 15.00
C GLU A 43 8.39 15.43 14.25
N PRO A 44 9.09 14.40 14.78
CA PRO A 44 10.16 13.71 14.05
C PRO A 44 9.65 13.14 12.73
N CYS A 45 10.44 13.26 11.66
CA CYS A 45 10.06 12.84 10.33
C CYS A 45 10.06 11.31 10.19
N PRO A 46 9.00 10.68 9.67
CA PRO A 46 8.81 9.23 9.66
C PRO A 46 9.70 8.53 8.63
N CYS A 47 10.44 9.28 7.81
CA CYS A 47 11.48 8.74 6.92
C CYS A 47 12.77 8.36 7.67
N GLY A 48 12.84 8.56 9.00
CA GLY A 48 13.99 8.16 9.80
C GLY A 48 15.16 9.15 9.79
N SER A 49 15.00 10.34 9.22
CA SER A 49 16.09 11.32 9.11
C SER A 49 16.49 12.01 10.42
N GLY A 50 15.73 11.82 11.50
CA GLY A 50 15.89 12.55 12.76
C GLY A 50 15.49 14.03 12.71
N LYS A 51 15.15 14.57 11.53
CA LYS A 51 14.71 15.97 11.35
C LYS A 51 13.23 16.14 11.70
N LYS A 52 12.80 17.35 12.06
CA LYS A 52 11.36 17.70 12.16
C LYS A 52 10.69 17.56 10.79
N TYR A 53 9.42 17.12 10.75
CA TYR A 53 8.68 16.89 9.50
C TYR A 53 8.71 18.10 8.55
N LYS A 54 8.47 19.31 9.06
CA LYS A 54 8.52 20.57 8.28
C LYS A 54 9.88 20.94 7.70
N LYS A 55 10.96 20.29 8.17
CA LYS A 55 12.34 20.49 7.70
C LYS A 55 12.84 19.28 6.87
N CYS A 56 11.95 18.37 6.49
CA CYS A 56 12.29 17.15 5.76
C CYS A 56 11.19 16.82 4.74
N CYS A 57 10.46 15.71 4.85
CA CYS A 57 9.44 15.31 3.86
C CYS A 57 8.26 16.29 3.75
N GLY A 58 8.00 17.08 4.78
CA GLY A 58 7.00 18.15 4.78
C GLY A 58 7.58 19.54 4.50
N ALA A 59 8.80 19.61 3.97
CA ALA A 59 9.39 20.87 3.52
C ALA A 59 8.66 21.34 2.26
N GLN A 60 7.75 22.28 2.50
CA GLN A 60 7.14 23.21 1.56
C GLN A 60 7.29 24.59 2.19
#